data_AF-A0A922XN12-F1
#
_entry.id   AF-A0A922XN12-F1
#
_cell.length_a   1.000
_cell.length_b   1.000
_cell.length_c   1.000
_cell.angle_alpha   90.00
_cell.angle_beta   90.00
_cell.angle_gamma   90.00
#
_symmetry.space_group_name_H-M   'P 1'
#
loop_
_entity.id
_entity.type
_entity.pdbx_description
1 polymer ?
#
loop_
_entity_poly.entity_id
_entity_poly.type
_entity_poly.pdbx_seq_one_letter_code
_entity_poly.pdbx_strand_id
1 'polypeptide(L)'
;MVYAEHSLYASLWNKYRPVILKLMSSAGEGPQEYKLYSHEFKALNPKEKTYTFTMEVTKGKAYGGVKTSTVARDLFNVLQQSKKASELMNENSFELRLDKHFVFHVSYKAEEVKEVKAVAALVVEAPVLEEATPA
;
A
#
# COMPACT_ATOMS: atom_id res chain seq x y z
N MET A 1 16.28 17.19 -0.95
CA MET A 1 15.68 17.54 0.35
C MET A 1 16.04 16.46 1.35
N VAL A 2 16.85 16.81 2.35
CA VAL A 2 17.30 15.89 3.40
C VAL A 2 16.36 16.09 4.59
N TYR A 3 15.41 15.18 4.81
CA TYR A 3 14.64 15.15 6.05
C TYR A 3 15.30 14.14 7.00
N ALA A 4 16.48 14.51 7.52
CA ALA A 4 17.20 13.76 8.55
C ALA A 4 17.09 14.47 9.91
N GLU A 5 15.91 15.00 10.23
CA GLU A 5 15.60 15.39 11.61
C GLU A 5 14.98 14.18 12.31
N HIS A 6 15.75 13.56 13.22
CA HIS A 6 15.37 12.53 14.17
C HIS A 6 13.97 11.93 13.96
N SER A 7 13.88 10.89 13.13
CA SER A 7 12.66 10.09 13.03
C SER A 7 12.46 9.32 14.34
N LEU A 8 11.70 9.90 15.25
CA LEU A 8 11.42 9.38 16.59
C LEU A 8 10.91 7.93 16.55
N TYR A 9 10.13 7.60 15.53
CA TYR A 9 9.56 6.26 15.35
C TYR A 9 10.36 5.38 14.39
N ALA A 10 11.48 5.83 13.83
CA ALA A 10 12.24 5.03 12.86
C ALA A 10 12.77 3.72 13.44
N SER A 11 13.22 3.69 14.70
CA SER A 11 13.68 2.45 15.34
C SER A 11 12.55 1.42 15.45
N LEU A 12 11.36 1.88 15.85
CA LEU A 12 10.16 1.06 15.94
C LEU A 12 9.71 0.55 14.56
N TRP A 13 9.69 1.42 13.56
CA TRP A 13 9.32 1.03 12.21
C TRP A 13 10.32 0.08 11.58
N ASN A 14 11.63 0.23 11.85
CA ASN A 14 12.62 -0.74 11.40
C ASN A 14 12.43 -2.12 12.05
N LYS A 15 12.01 -2.18 13.33
CA LYS A 15 11.64 -3.44 13.99
C LYS A 15 10.46 -4.12 13.30
N TYR A 16 9.44 -3.36 12.90
CA TYR A 16 8.24 -3.89 12.22
C TYR A 16 8.37 -4.04 10.72
N ARG A 17 9.42 -3.50 10.11
CA ARG A 17 9.64 -3.51 8.66
C ARG A 17 9.47 -4.87 7.99
N PRO A 18 9.96 -6.01 8.53
CA PRO A 18 9.76 -7.31 7.90
C PRO A 18 8.27 -7.70 7.82
N VAL A 19 7.52 -7.39 8.89
CA VAL A 19 6.08 -7.64 8.97
C VAL A 19 5.35 -6.74 7.98
N ILE A 20 5.66 -5.44 7.95
CA ILE A 20 5.02 -4.47 7.04
C ILE A 20 5.25 -4.86 5.58
N LEU A 21 6.47 -5.26 5.22
CA LEU A 21 6.78 -5.77 3.88
C LEU A 21 5.96 -7.01 3.52
N LYS A 22 5.78 -7.92 4.49
CA LYS A 22 4.93 -9.10 4.31
C LYS A 22 3.46 -8.69 4.08
N LEU A 23 2.92 -7.78 4.89
CA LEU A 23 1.56 -7.26 4.73
C LEU A 23 1.38 -6.60 3.36
N MET A 24 2.32 -5.77 2.91
CA MET A 24 2.25 -5.13 1.58
C MET A 24 2.30 -6.15 0.43
N SER A 25 3.11 -7.20 0.58
CA SER A 25 3.19 -8.27 -0.42
C SER A 25 1.89 -9.08 -0.47
N SER A 26 1.34 -9.43 0.69
CA SER A 26 0.08 -10.19 0.81
C SER A 26 -1.17 -9.36 0.58
N ALA A 27 -1.07 -8.03 0.59
CA ALA A 27 -2.25 -7.18 0.37
C ALA A 27 -2.87 -7.37 -1.02
N GLY A 28 -2.13 -7.96 -1.98
CA GLY A 28 -2.63 -8.24 -3.32
C GLY A 28 -3.67 -9.37 -3.32
N GLU A 29 -3.68 -10.18 -2.27
CA GLU A 29 -4.62 -11.27 -2.05
C GLU A 29 -5.85 -10.82 -1.24
N GLY A 30 -5.80 -9.62 -0.63
CA GLY A 30 -6.89 -9.04 0.15
C GLY A 30 -6.39 -8.12 1.27
N PRO A 31 -7.29 -7.36 1.94
CA PRO A 31 -6.92 -6.46 3.03
C PRO A 31 -6.16 -7.18 4.14
N GLN A 32 -5.05 -6.58 4.58
CA GLN A 32 -4.19 -7.13 5.62
C GLN A 32 -4.23 -6.24 6.85
N GLU A 33 -4.26 -6.87 8.01
CA GLU A 33 -4.26 -6.16 9.30
C GLU A 33 -3.19 -6.75 10.21
N TYR A 34 -2.54 -5.89 10.98
CA TYR A 34 -1.58 -6.30 11.99
C TYR A 34 -1.72 -5.47 13.26
N LYS A 35 -1.86 -6.15 14.39
CA LYS A 35 -2.00 -5.50 15.70
C LYS A 35 -0.61 -5.14 16.25
N LEU A 36 -0.35 -3.84 16.37
CA LEU A 36 0.85 -3.30 16.98
C LEU A 36 0.68 -3.12 18.49
N TYR A 37 1.80 -3.06 19.21
CA TYR A 37 1.79 -2.87 20.65
C TYR A 37 1.82 -1.40 21.03
N SER A 38 0.71 -0.92 21.60
CA SER A 38 0.54 0.49 21.98
C SER A 38 1.60 1.01 22.97
N HIS A 39 2.14 0.15 23.84
CA HIS A 39 3.15 0.54 24.81
C HIS A 39 4.48 0.94 24.15
N GLU A 40 4.81 0.41 22.97
CA GLU A 40 6.04 0.76 22.26
C GLU A 40 5.97 2.17 21.66
N PHE A 41 4.79 2.59 21.20
CA PHE A 41 4.56 3.96 20.72
C PHE A 41 4.59 4.97 21.88
N LYS A 42 3.90 4.63 22.98
CA LYS A 42 3.86 5.47 24.19
C LYS A 42 5.22 5.62 24.86
N ALA A 43 6.07 4.59 24.79
CA ALA A 43 7.44 4.65 25.31
C ALA A 43 8.32 5.66 24.56
N LEU A 44 8.08 5.85 23.25
CA LEU A 44 8.84 6.80 22.43
C LEU A 44 8.32 8.24 22.57
N ASN A 45 7.00 8.45 22.61
CA ASN A 45 6.42 9.78 22.79
C ASN A 45 5.23 9.78 23.75
N PRO A 46 5.44 9.76 25.07
CA PRO A 46 4.34 9.72 26.04
C PRO A 46 3.44 10.97 26.01
N LYS A 47 3.90 12.06 25.38
CA LYS A 47 3.13 13.32 25.23
C LYS A 47 2.18 13.31 24.04
N GLU A 48 2.33 12.37 23.11
CA GLU A 48 1.49 12.25 21.92
C GLU A 48 0.09 11.76 22.30
N LYS A 49 -0.94 12.51 21.86
CA LYS A 49 -2.34 12.21 22.20
C LYS A 49 -2.95 11.18 21.26
N THR A 50 -2.52 11.16 20.00
CA THR A 50 -3.03 10.22 19.00
C THR A 50 -1.91 9.75 18.07
N TYR A 51 -1.91 8.46 17.77
CA TYR A 51 -0.96 7.85 16.84
C TYR A 51 -1.63 7.45 15.52
N THR A 52 -2.90 7.79 15.36
CA THR A 52 -3.69 7.38 14.19
C THR A 52 -3.30 8.15 12.96
N PHE A 53 -3.25 7.48 11.81
CA PHE A 53 -3.06 8.13 10.53
C PHE A 53 -3.68 7.28 9.42
N THR A 54 -3.99 7.93 8.30
CA THR A 54 -4.22 7.27 7.02
C THR A 54 -3.33 7.95 6.00
N MET A 55 -2.51 7.18 5.30
CA MET A 55 -1.73 7.66 4.18
C MET A 55 -2.01 6.80 2.96
N GLU A 56 -1.97 7.44 1.80
CA GLU A 56 -2.09 6.76 0.52
C GLU A 56 -0.74 6.84 -0.17
N VAL A 57 -0.27 5.74 -0.73
CA VAL A 57 0.98 5.68 -1.46
C VAL A 57 0.70 5.27 -2.90
N THR A 58 1.10 6.12 -3.83
CA THR A 58 0.93 5.88 -5.27
C THR A 58 2.18 6.37 -5.99
N LYS A 59 2.74 5.55 -6.89
CA LYS A 59 3.92 5.90 -7.71
C LYS A 59 5.09 6.39 -6.85
N GLY A 60 5.32 5.70 -5.72
CA GLY A 60 6.40 5.98 -4.77
C GLY A 60 6.22 7.25 -3.94
N LYS A 61 5.06 7.92 -4.02
CA LYS A 61 4.75 9.15 -3.28
C LYS A 61 3.63 8.92 -2.28
N ALA A 62 3.82 9.42 -1.06
CA ALA A 62 2.80 9.39 -0.02
C ALA A 62 1.96 10.67 -0.01
N TYR A 63 0.66 10.52 0.22
CA TYR A 63 -0.35 11.57 0.30
C TYR A 63 -1.13 11.47 1.62
N GLY A 64 -1.72 12.59 2.05
CA GLY A 64 -2.50 12.64 3.29
C GLY A 64 -1.64 12.61 4.56
N GLY A 65 -1.76 11.53 5.34
CA GLY A 65 -1.25 11.41 6.71
C GLY A 65 0.25 11.64 6.88
N VAL A 66 1.06 11.48 5.84
CA VAL A 66 2.51 11.78 5.85
C VAL A 66 2.81 13.26 6.16
N LYS A 67 1.86 14.17 5.89
CA LYS A 67 2.00 15.63 6.13
C LYS A 67 1.63 16.05 7.54
N THR A 68 0.73 15.31 8.20
CA THR A 68 0.09 15.72 9.46
C THR A 68 0.50 14.85 10.64
N SER A 69 1.03 13.65 10.39
CA SER A 69 1.42 12.70 11.43
C SER A 69 2.91 12.37 11.34
N THR A 70 3.65 12.66 12.41
CA THR A 70 5.07 12.28 12.55
C THR A 70 5.25 10.77 12.48
N VAL A 71 4.32 10.02 13.08
CA VAL A 71 4.29 8.55 13.07
C VAL A 71 4.20 8.03 11.62
N ALA A 72 3.34 8.65 10.81
CA ALA A 72 3.17 8.33 9.39
C ALA A 72 4.39 8.73 8.56
N ARG A 73 4.94 9.93 8.80
CA ARG A 73 6.13 10.44 8.10
C ARG A 73 7.34 9.51 8.31
N ASP A 74 7.57 9.11 9.54
CA ASP A 74 8.68 8.21 9.88
C ASP A 74 8.51 6.82 9.27
N LEU A 75 7.28 6.30 9.23
CA LEU A 75 6.99 5.04 8.54
C LEU A 75 7.38 5.13 7.06
N PHE A 76 6.90 6.17 6.37
CA PHE A 76 7.18 6.35 4.96
C PHE A 76 8.69 6.49 4.70
N ASN A 77 9.42 7.23 5.54
CA ASN A 77 10.86 7.36 5.44
C ASN A 77 11.58 6.00 5.57
N VAL A 78 11.15 5.15 6.51
CA VAL A 78 11.72 3.80 6.67
C VAL A 78 11.39 2.90 5.48
N LEU A 79 10.19 3.01 4.91
CA LEU A 79 9.82 2.28 3.71
C LEU A 79 10.65 2.72 2.50
N GLN A 80 10.89 4.03 2.32
CA GLN A 80 11.74 4.54 1.23
C GLN A 80 13.18 4.03 1.28
N GLN A 81 13.70 3.76 2.48
CA GLN A 81 15.02 3.13 2.68
C GLN A 81 15.05 1.64 2.32
N SER A 82 13.90 1.06 1.97
CA SER A 82 13.78 -0.34 1.56
C SER A 82 13.59 -0.47 0.08
N LYS A 83 14.56 -1.09 -0.60
CA LYS A 83 14.45 -1.37 -2.04
C LYS A 83 13.13 -2.08 -2.37
N LYS A 84 12.82 -3.18 -1.66
CA LYS A 84 11.58 -3.94 -1.86
C LYS A 84 10.31 -3.13 -1.57
N ALA A 85 10.28 -2.29 -0.53
CA ALA A 85 9.08 -1.50 -0.26
C ALA A 85 8.92 -0.41 -1.32
N SER A 86 10.01 0.26 -1.69
CA SER A 86 10.02 1.28 -2.73
C SER A 86 9.57 0.71 -4.07
N GLU A 87 10.03 -0.48 -4.46
CA GLU A 87 9.55 -1.18 -5.67
C GLU A 87 8.04 -1.41 -5.60
N LEU A 88 7.54 -2.03 -4.51
CA LEU A 88 6.10 -2.27 -4.32
C LEU A 88 5.28 -0.97 -4.41
N MET A 89 5.70 0.09 -3.70
CA MET A 89 5.02 1.39 -3.68
C MET A 89 5.07 2.15 -5.02
N ASN A 90 6.02 1.82 -5.90
CA ASN A 90 6.10 2.39 -7.24
C ASN A 90 5.20 1.64 -8.22
N GLU A 91 5.17 0.31 -8.12
CA GLU A 91 4.37 -0.56 -8.97
C GLU A 91 2.88 -0.49 -8.65
N ASN A 92 2.54 -0.36 -7.35
CA ASN A 92 1.18 -0.49 -6.87
C ASN A 92 0.79 0.68 -5.96
N SER A 93 -0.52 0.95 -5.90
CA SER A 93 -1.08 1.93 -4.99
C SER A 93 -1.59 1.25 -3.72
N PHE A 94 -1.23 1.80 -2.56
CA PHE A 94 -1.58 1.25 -1.25
C PHE A 94 -2.27 2.30 -0.39
N GLU A 95 -3.25 1.88 0.39
CA GLU A 95 -3.75 2.61 1.54
C GLU A 95 -3.17 2.00 2.81
N LEU A 96 -2.46 2.80 3.58
CA LEU A 96 -1.84 2.42 4.85
C LEU A 96 -2.49 3.22 5.97
N ARG A 97 -3.07 2.53 6.95
CA ARG A 97 -3.81 3.17 8.04
C ARG A 97 -3.44 2.60 9.39
N LEU A 98 -3.28 3.46 10.38
CA LEU A 98 -3.17 3.09 11.79
C LEU A 98 -4.38 3.64 12.55
N ASP A 99 -5.12 2.75 13.21
CA ASP A 99 -6.28 3.14 14.00
C ASP A 99 -5.95 3.37 15.49
N LYS A 100 -6.97 3.81 16.25
CA LYS A 100 -6.84 4.09 17.69
C LYS A 100 -6.61 2.84 18.55
N HIS A 101 -6.88 1.66 18.00
CA HIS A 101 -6.63 0.37 18.65
C HIS A 101 -5.23 -0.17 18.32
N PHE A 102 -4.40 0.62 17.64
CA PHE A 102 -3.07 0.25 17.17
C PHE A 102 -3.10 -0.92 16.19
N VAL A 103 -4.18 -1.07 15.43
CA VAL A 103 -4.23 -1.99 14.29
C VAL A 103 -3.75 -1.23 13.06
N PHE A 104 -2.74 -1.80 12.40
CA PHE A 104 -2.20 -1.31 11.13
C PHE A 104 -2.86 -2.07 9.99
N HIS A 105 -3.54 -1.31 9.14
CA HIS A 105 -4.31 -1.78 8.00
C HIS A 105 -3.55 -1.47 6.72
N VAL A 106 -3.43 -2.46 5.85
CA VAL A 106 -2.80 -2.37 4.54
C VAL A 106 -3.77 -2.91 3.50
N SER A 107 -4.15 -2.05 2.58
CA SER A 107 -5.06 -2.40 1.49
C SER A 107 -4.48 -1.95 0.16
N TYR A 108 -4.66 -2.74 -0.89
CA TYR A 108 -4.41 -2.23 -2.24
C TYR A 108 -5.48 -1.20 -2.58
N LYS A 109 -5.02 -0.04 -3.01
CA LYS A 109 -5.86 0.90 -3.72
C LYS A 109 -5.72 0.53 -5.18
N ALA A 110 -6.74 -0.12 -5.75
CA ALA A 110 -6.79 -0.23 -7.19
C ALA A 110 -6.81 1.21 -7.74
N GLU A 111 -5.72 1.64 -8.37
CA GLU A 111 -5.86 2.68 -9.39
C GLU A 111 -6.89 2.06 -10.35
N GLU A 112 -8.08 2.66 -10.46
CA GLU A 112 -8.97 2.37 -11.58
C GLU A 112 -8.15 2.63 -12.85
N VAL A 113 -7.57 1.56 -13.38
CA VAL A 113 -7.14 1.50 -14.76
C VAL A 113 -8.43 1.60 -15.56
N LYS A 114 -8.83 2.83 -15.89
CA LYS A 114 -9.58 3.05 -17.11
C LYS A 114 -8.68 2.55 -18.25
N GLU A 115 -9.19 1.53 -18.94
CA GLU A 115 -8.67 0.82 -20.13
C GLU A 115 -7.43 -0.07 -19.92
N VAL A 116 -7.62 -1.40 -19.93
CA VAL A 116 -7.64 -2.20 -21.17
C VAL A 116 -8.48 -3.47 -20.94
N LYS A 117 -9.70 -3.50 -21.50
CA LYS A 117 -10.42 -4.75 -21.80
C LYS A 117 -10.84 -4.73 -23.27
N ALA A 118 -9.86 -4.51 -24.14
CA ALA A 118 -9.99 -4.61 -25.59
C ALA A 118 -8.88 -5.53 -26.13
N VAL A 119 -8.82 -6.78 -25.67
CA VAL A 119 -7.91 -7.80 -26.25
C VAL A 119 -8.44 -9.24 -26.10
N ALA A 120 -9.76 -9.43 -26.05
CA ALA A 120 -10.37 -10.77 -25.94
C ALA A 120 -11.38 -11.11 -27.05
N ALA A 121 -11.48 -10.32 -28.12
CA ALA A 121 -12.49 -10.56 -29.17
C ALA A 121 -11.92 -10.41 -30.59
N LEU A 122 -10.87 -11.17 -30.90
CA LEU A 122 -10.38 -11.54 -32.23
C LEU A 122 -9.21 -12.49 -31.95
N VAL A 123 -9.35 -13.81 -32.04
CA VAL A 123 -9.45 -14.58 -33.29
C VAL A 123 -9.99 -15.99 -32.96
N VAL A 124 -11.13 -16.39 -33.55
CA VAL A 124 -11.29 -17.69 -34.20
C VAL A 124 -12.41 -17.63 -35.25
N GLU A 125 -11.98 -17.74 -36.51
CA GLU A 125 -12.63 -18.32 -37.68
C GLU A 125 -13.99 -17.81 -38.20
N ALA A 126 -13.93 -17.05 -39.29
CA ALA A 126 -14.65 -17.39 -40.53
C ALA A 126 -13.60 -17.98 -41.51
N PRO A 127 -13.92 -18.80 -42.53
CA PRO A 127 -15.18 -18.94 -43.28
C PRO A 127 -15.65 -20.44 -43.38
N VAL A 128 -16.77 -20.81 -43.99
CA VAL A 128 -16.93 -21.13 -45.43
C VAL A 128 -18.42 -21.27 -45.75
N LEU A 129 -18.75 -20.77 -46.94
CA LEU A 129 -20.04 -20.76 -47.63
C LEU A 129 -20.62 -22.17 -47.91
N GLU A 130 -21.93 -22.16 -48.17
CA GLU A 130 -22.55 -22.73 -49.38
C GLU A 130 -23.59 -23.85 -49.20
N GLU A 131 -24.83 -23.43 -49.53
CA GLU A 131 -25.88 -24.11 -50.30
C GLU A 131 -26.83 -25.19 -49.77
N ALA A 132 -28.05 -25.03 -50.30
CA ALA A 132 -29.01 -26.03 -50.77
C ALA A 132 -30.22 -26.37 -49.88
N THR A 133 -31.35 -25.74 -50.24
CA THR A 133 -32.69 -26.38 -50.37
C THR A 133 -32.57 -27.81 -50.92
N PRO A 134 -33.40 -28.80 -50.53
CA PRO A 134 -34.81 -28.91 -50.92
C PRO A 134 -35.69 -29.45 -49.75
N ALA A 135 -37.02 -29.61 -49.78
CA ALA A 135 -38.00 -29.89 -50.82
C ALA A 135 -39.40 -29.39 -50.37
#